data_AF-S0GT30-F1
#
_entry.id   AF-S0GT30-F1
#
_cell.length_a   1.000
_cell.length_b   1.000
_cell.length_c   1.000
_cell.angle_alpha   90.00
_cell.angle_beta   90.00
_cell.angle_gamma   90.00
#
_symmetry.space_group_name_H-M   'P 1'
#
loop_
_entity.id
_entity.type
_entity.pdbx_description
1 polymer ?
#
loop_
_entity_poly.entity_id
_entity_poly.type
_entity_poly.pdbx_seq_one_letter_code
_entity_poly.pdbx_strand_id
1 'polypeptide(L)'
;MELTVEQLKELEEMSSALLPPSEIAILINIPADQRGLFCEICKTHKLSPIYSAYQKGKLKTKYELRKTVVKLAKAGSPAAEPLADKYILEQLSKE
;
A
#
# COMPACT_ATOMS: atom_id res chain seq x y z
N MET A 1 6.51 -18.96 -6.80
CA MET A 1 5.73 -18.06 -7.66
C MET A 1 6.60 -16.85 -7.97
N GLU A 2 6.66 -16.45 -9.24
CA GLU A 2 7.40 -15.27 -9.69
C GLU A 2 6.48 -14.46 -10.61
N LEU A 3 6.64 -13.13 -10.60
CA LEU A 3 5.90 -12.21 -11.46
C LEU A 3 6.87 -11.52 -12.41
N THR A 4 6.39 -11.15 -13.60
CA THR A 4 7.17 -10.30 -14.51
C THR A 4 7.33 -8.89 -13.93
N VAL A 5 8.27 -8.13 -14.49
CA VAL A 5 8.49 -6.73 -14.09
C VAL A 5 7.23 -5.89 -14.31
N GLU A 6 6.50 -6.15 -15.40
CA GLU A 6 5.24 -5.50 -15.74
C GLU A 6 4.15 -5.81 -14.71
N GLN A 7 3.97 -7.09 -14.35
CA GLN A 7 2.99 -7.51 -13.34
C GLN A 7 3.33 -6.93 -11.95
N LEU A 8 4.60 -6.77 -11.61
CA LEU A 8 5.01 -6.11 -10.37
C LEU A 8 4.65 -4.62 -10.37
N LYS A 9 4.77 -3.93 -11.52
CA LYS A 9 4.33 -2.54 -11.66
C LYS A 9 2.82 -2.41 -11.54
N GLU A 10 2.06 -3.28 -12.22
CA GLU A 10 0.61 -3.33 -12.12
C GLU A 10 0.13 -3.60 -10.68
N LEU A 11 0.81 -4.49 -9.96
CA LEU A 11 0.57 -4.75 -8.54
C LEU A 11 0.81 -3.50 -7.67
N GLU A 12 1.93 -2.79 -7.88
CA GLU A 12 2.21 -1.54 -7.15
C GLU A 12 1.14 -0.48 -7.43
N GLU A 13 0.71 -0.33 -8.69
CA GLU A 13 -0.31 0.63 -9.11
C GLU A 13 -1.69 0.31 -8.49
N MET A 14 -2.16 -0.91 -8.63
CA MET A 14 -3.47 -1.33 -8.07
C MET A 14 -3.48 -1.32 -6.54
N SER A 15 -2.37 -1.68 -5.89
CA SER A 15 -2.26 -1.58 -4.43
C SER A 15 -2.17 -0.13 -3.95
N SER A 16 -1.65 0.79 -4.77
CA SER A 16 -1.79 2.24 -4.53
C SER A 16 -3.25 2.68 -4.63
N ALA A 17 -4.03 2.08 -5.53
CA ALA A 17 -5.49 2.27 -5.53
C ALA A 17 -6.23 1.55 -4.37
N LEU A 18 -5.50 1.06 -3.37
CA LEU A 18 -6.01 0.40 -2.15
C LEU A 18 -6.72 -0.94 -2.38
N LEU A 19 -6.48 -1.61 -3.53
CA LEU A 19 -7.04 -2.93 -3.76
C LEU A 19 -6.36 -4.00 -2.85
N PRO A 20 -7.13 -4.98 -2.33
CA PRO A 20 -6.58 -6.11 -1.60
C PRO A 20 -5.90 -7.12 -2.56
N PRO A 21 -4.94 -7.94 -2.08
CA PRO A 21 -4.20 -8.87 -2.95
C PRO A 21 -5.12 -9.87 -3.65
N SER A 22 -6.22 -10.28 -3.03
CA SER A 22 -7.18 -11.23 -3.60
C SER A 22 -7.84 -10.73 -4.88
N GLU A 23 -8.13 -9.42 -4.95
CA GLU A 23 -8.72 -8.79 -6.13
C GLU A 23 -7.66 -8.55 -7.20
N ILE A 24 -6.47 -8.06 -6.80
CA ILE A 24 -5.36 -7.85 -7.74
C ILE A 24 -4.96 -9.18 -8.40
N ALA A 25 -4.96 -10.29 -7.65
CA ALA A 25 -4.67 -11.62 -8.19
C ALA A 25 -5.61 -12.01 -9.34
N ILE A 26 -6.87 -11.59 -9.28
CA ILE A 26 -7.84 -11.82 -10.36
C ILE A 26 -7.50 -10.92 -11.54
N LEU A 27 -7.23 -9.64 -11.30
CA LEU A 27 -6.96 -8.64 -12.34
C LEU A 27 -5.69 -8.95 -13.17
N ILE A 28 -4.62 -9.40 -12.52
CA ILE A 28 -3.37 -9.79 -13.21
C ILE A 28 -3.36 -11.25 -13.68
N ASN A 29 -4.52 -11.91 -13.67
CA ASN A 29 -4.73 -13.28 -14.14
C ASN A 29 -3.87 -14.35 -13.43
N ILE A 30 -3.70 -14.24 -12.10
CA ILE A 30 -3.09 -15.31 -11.32
C ILE A 30 -4.03 -16.53 -11.32
N PRO A 31 -3.52 -17.73 -11.66
CA PRO A 31 -4.29 -18.98 -11.62
C PRO A 31 -4.96 -19.19 -10.27
N ALA A 32 -6.20 -19.70 -10.28
CA ALA A 32 -7.05 -19.80 -9.09
C ALA A 32 -6.40 -20.58 -7.93
N ASP A 33 -5.68 -21.65 -8.25
CA ASP A 33 -4.91 -22.50 -7.34
C ASP A 33 -3.71 -21.79 -6.70
N GLN A 34 -3.19 -20.72 -7.32
CA GLN A 34 -2.04 -19.95 -6.83
C GLN A 34 -2.43 -18.67 -6.06
N ARG A 35 -3.69 -18.25 -6.11
CA ARG A 35 -4.14 -16.99 -5.47
C ARG A 35 -3.92 -16.97 -3.96
N GLY A 36 -4.07 -18.12 -3.30
CA GLY A 36 -3.79 -18.26 -1.86
C GLY A 36 -2.34 -17.91 -1.53
N LEU A 37 -1.40 -18.55 -2.23
CA LEU A 37 0.04 -18.29 -2.09
C LEU A 37 0.40 -16.84 -2.43
N PHE A 38 -0.17 -16.28 -3.51
CA PHE A 38 0.04 -14.88 -3.87
C PHE A 38 -0.36 -13.93 -2.73
N CYS A 39 -1.55 -14.14 -2.14
CA CYS A 39 -2.04 -13.34 -1.03
C CYS A 39 -1.16 -13.43 0.21
N GLU A 40 -0.61 -14.61 0.49
CA GLU A 40 0.35 -14.83 1.56
C GLU A 40 1.67 -14.08 1.31
N ILE A 41 2.25 -14.23 0.10
CA ILE A 41 3.48 -13.54 -0.29
C ILE A 41 3.36 -12.03 -0.11
N CYS A 42 2.26 -11.42 -0.56
CA CYS A 42 2.01 -9.98 -0.39
C CYS A 42 2.04 -9.51 1.09
N LYS A 43 1.78 -10.40 2.05
CA LYS A 43 1.63 -10.07 3.48
C LYS A 43 2.84 -10.41 4.33
N THR A 44 3.52 -11.54 4.07
CA THR A 44 4.49 -12.10 5.03
C THR A 44 5.90 -12.27 4.46
N HIS A 45 6.07 -12.38 3.15
CA HIS A 45 7.37 -12.72 2.54
C HIS A 45 8.22 -11.47 2.26
N LYS A 46 8.80 -10.88 3.31
CA LYS A 46 9.52 -9.58 3.25
C LYS A 46 10.65 -9.48 2.22
N LEU A 47 11.25 -10.61 1.83
CA LEU A 47 12.34 -10.66 0.85
C LEU A 47 11.84 -10.82 -0.60
N SER A 48 10.53 -10.99 -0.80
CA SER A 48 9.95 -11.16 -2.13
C SER A 48 9.78 -9.81 -2.85
N PRO A 49 10.07 -9.74 -4.17
CA PRO A 49 9.69 -8.60 -5.00
C PRO A 49 8.18 -8.32 -4.98
N ILE A 50 7.35 -9.37 -4.91
CA ILE A 50 5.88 -9.25 -4.85
C ILE A 50 5.45 -8.54 -3.57
N TYR A 51 6.00 -8.94 -2.42
CA TYR A 51 5.78 -8.26 -1.14
C TYR A 51 6.17 -6.78 -1.25
N SER A 52 7.38 -6.52 -1.77
CA SER A 52 7.89 -5.15 -1.88
C SER A 52 7.00 -4.28 -2.76
N ALA A 53 6.57 -4.76 -3.92
CA ALA A 53 5.68 -4.04 -4.83
C ALA A 53 4.32 -3.73 -4.18
N TYR A 54 3.68 -4.72 -3.57
CA TYR A 54 2.38 -4.55 -2.92
C TYR A 54 2.44 -3.58 -1.72
N GLN A 55 3.45 -3.73 -0.85
CA GLN A 55 3.59 -2.84 0.31
C GLN A 55 3.99 -1.43 -0.12
N LYS A 56 4.84 -1.29 -1.14
CA LYS A 56 5.23 0.02 -1.67
C LYS A 56 4.02 0.78 -2.21
N GLY A 57 3.13 0.15 -2.96
CA GLY A 57 1.91 0.82 -3.44
C GLY A 57 1.01 1.29 -2.30
N LYS A 58 0.75 0.43 -1.31
CA LYS A 58 -0.01 0.83 -0.10
C LYS A 58 0.62 2.01 0.64
N LEU A 59 1.93 1.98 0.82
CA LEU A 59 2.66 3.03 1.52
C LEU A 59 2.69 4.33 0.71
N LYS A 60 2.72 4.26 -0.62
CA LYS A 60 2.66 5.41 -1.52
C LYS A 60 1.38 6.20 -1.31
N THR A 61 0.22 5.54 -1.32
CA THR A 61 -1.07 6.21 -1.10
C THR A 61 -1.19 6.77 0.32
N LYS A 62 -0.74 6.01 1.32
CA LYS A 62 -0.66 6.52 2.69
C LYS A 62 0.18 7.80 2.76
N TYR A 63 1.33 7.83 2.10
CA TYR A 63 2.20 9.00 2.05
C TYR A 63 1.53 10.19 1.37
N GLU A 64 0.91 9.98 0.20
CA GLU A 64 0.24 11.04 -0.57
C GLU A 64 -0.93 11.68 0.19
N LEU A 65 -1.77 10.85 0.83
CA LEU A 65 -2.87 11.32 1.68
C LEU A 65 -2.34 12.10 2.90
N ARG A 66 -1.34 11.56 3.61
CA ARG A 66 -0.74 12.24 4.76
C ARG A 66 -0.10 13.56 4.37
N LYS A 67 0.62 13.60 3.25
CA LYS A 67 1.24 14.83 2.73
C LYS A 67 0.21 15.92 2.47
N THR A 68 -0.94 15.56 1.88
CA THR A 68 -2.05 16.50 1.63
C THR A 68 -2.62 17.03 2.95
N VAL A 69 -2.90 16.14 3.91
CA VAL A 69 -3.43 16.55 5.22
C VAL A 69 -2.44 17.45 5.96
N VAL A 70 -1.15 17.11 6.00
CA VAL A 70 -0.12 17.93 6.64
C VAL A 70 -0.01 19.30 5.96
N LYS A 71 -0.13 19.37 4.63
CA LYS A 71 -0.16 20.65 3.91
C LYS A 71 -1.35 21.52 4.34
N LEU A 72 -2.55 20.93 4.47
CA LEU A 72 -3.76 21.64 4.90
C LEU A 72 -3.68 22.08 6.38
N ALA A 73 -3.15 21.23 7.26
CA ALA A 73 -2.95 21.56 8.67
C ALA A 73 -1.98 22.75 8.82
N LYS A 74 -0.86 22.75 8.09
CA LYS A 74 0.08 23.88 8.07
C LYS A 74 -0.52 25.18 7.53
N ALA A 75 -1.59 25.09 6.73
CA ALA A 75 -2.34 26.25 6.25
C ALA A 75 -3.44 26.70 7.23
N GLY A 76 -3.55 26.08 8.41
CA GLY A 76 -4.53 26.43 9.45
C GLY A 76 -5.92 25.83 9.23
N SER A 77 -6.04 24.70 8.53
CA SER A 77 -7.33 24.01 8.35
C SER A 77 -7.75 23.30 9.64
N PRO A 78 -8.87 23.70 10.29
CA PRO A 78 -9.28 23.13 11.58
C PRO A 78 -9.60 21.63 11.51
N ALA A 79 -10.03 21.14 10.34
CA ALA A 79 -10.32 19.73 10.14
C ALA A 79 -9.05 18.87 9.93
N ALA A 80 -7.94 19.48 9.46
CA ALA A 80 -6.71 18.76 9.14
C ALA A 80 -5.73 18.69 10.32
N GLU A 81 -5.74 19.68 11.21
CA GLU A 81 -4.90 19.72 12.43
C GLU A 81 -5.02 18.46 13.30
N PRO A 82 -6.21 18.02 13.76
CA PRO A 82 -6.32 16.83 14.59
C PRO A 82 -5.90 15.54 13.87
N LEU A 83 -6.04 15.49 12.54
CA LEU A 83 -5.55 14.36 11.74
C LEU A 83 -4.02 14.35 11.66
N ALA A 84 -3.39 15.51 11.54
CA ALA A 84 -1.94 15.64 11.55
C ALA A 84 -1.36 15.23 12.91
N ASP A 85 -1.98 15.65 14.02
CA ASP A 85 -1.60 15.22 15.38
C ASP A 85 -1.67 13.70 15.53
N LYS A 86 -2.77 13.09 15.06
CA LYS A 86 -2.91 11.64 15.03
C LYS A 86 -1.79 10.96 14.23
N TYR A 87 -1.42 11.53 13.08
CA TYR A 87 -0.34 10.97 12.26
C TYR A 87 1.03 11.03 12.93
N ILE A 88 1.30 12.08 13.72
CA ILE A 88 2.52 12.23 14.52
C ILE A 88 2.56 11.15 15.61
N LEU A 89 1.48 10.98 16.38
CA LEU A 89 1.37 9.95 17.41
C LEU A 89 1.54 8.54 16.83
N GLU A 90 0.90 8.27 15.69
CA GLU A 90 1.06 6.98 15.01
C GLU A 90 2.49 6.72 14.53
N GLN A 91 3.24 7.75 14.12
CA GLN A 91 4.64 7.61 13.75
C GLN A 91 5.48 7.22 14.97
N LEU A 92 5.36 7.98 16.07
CA LEU A 92 6.11 7.74 17.32
C LEU A 92 5.81 6.35 17.92
N SER A 93 4.60 5.83 17.72
CA SER A 93 4.23 4.49 18.21
C SER A 93 4.79 3.32 17.40
N LYS A 94 5.35 3.59 16.21
CA LYS A 94 5.78 2.56 15.24
C LYS A 94 7.29 2.61 14.94
N GLU A 95 8.00 3.54 15.55
CA GLU A 95 9.46 3.55 15.68
C GLU A 95 9.87 2.67 16.88
#